data_AF-A0A4P0XQU3-F1
#
_entry.id   AF-A0A4P0XQU3-F1
#
_cell.length_a   1.000
_cell.length_b   1.000
_cell.length_c   1.000
_cell.angle_alpha   90.00
_cell.angle_beta   90.00
_cell.angle_gamma   90.00
#
_symmetry.space_group_name_H-M   'P 1'
#
loop_
_entity.id
_entity.type
_entity.pdbx_description
1 polymer ?
#
loop_
_entity_poly.entity_id
_entity_poly.type
_entity_poly.pdbx_seq_one_letter_code
_entity_poly.pdbx_strand_id
1 'polypeptide(L)'
;MEKAKKMAWHLLAASVGLLTLSQLAHADSLDEQRSRYAQIKQAWDNRQMDVVDQLMPTLSTYPLYPYLQYRQITDDLMNQPALVVKNFIDANPTLPPARSLRSRFVNELARRSDWRGLLAFSPDKPTSTEAQCNYYYAKLSVGQSQEAWSGAKELWLTGKNQPGACEPLFSAWRDSRSAGSAGLSRTDPPGDEGRQYRAGEIAGPANARQLPEHRQRRGRPG
;
A
#
# COMPACT_ATOMS: atom_id res chain seq x y z
N MET A 1 26.26 -50.30 -52.40
CA MET A 1 24.86 -49.87 -52.18
C MET A 1 24.40 -49.94 -50.70
N GLU A 2 25.02 -50.76 -49.84
CA GLU A 2 24.68 -50.82 -48.40
C GLU A 2 24.92 -49.53 -47.60
N LYS A 3 26.05 -48.84 -47.83
CA LYS A 3 26.44 -47.64 -47.06
C LYS A 3 25.45 -46.48 -47.25
N ALA A 4 24.93 -46.31 -48.47
CA ALA A 4 23.92 -45.30 -48.78
C ALA A 4 22.58 -45.58 -48.08
N LYS A 5 22.21 -46.86 -47.94
CA LYS A 5 20.98 -47.29 -47.25
C LYS A 5 21.07 -47.05 -45.73
N LYS A 6 22.24 -47.32 -45.13
CA LYS A 6 22.52 -47.05 -43.70
C LYS A 6 22.54 -45.55 -43.39
N MET A 7 23.15 -44.73 -44.25
CA MET A 7 23.14 -43.27 -44.07
C MET A 7 21.75 -42.65 -44.26
N ALA A 8 20.96 -43.14 -45.21
CA ALA A 8 19.56 -42.72 -45.36
C ALA A 8 18.71 -43.09 -44.12
N TRP A 9 18.98 -44.25 -43.51
CA TRP A 9 18.30 -44.69 -42.28
C TRP A 9 18.66 -43.83 -41.06
N HIS A 10 19.93 -43.43 -40.92
CA HIS A 10 20.35 -42.50 -39.87
C HIS A 10 19.81 -41.08 -40.05
N LEU A 11 19.71 -40.59 -41.30
CA LEU A 11 19.13 -39.29 -41.59
C LEU A 11 17.60 -39.26 -41.35
N LEU A 12 16.89 -40.35 -41.65
CA LEU A 12 15.47 -40.50 -41.32
C LEU A 12 15.22 -40.64 -39.81
N ALA A 13 16.08 -41.33 -39.07
CA ALA A 13 15.97 -41.43 -37.61
C ALA A 13 16.25 -40.08 -36.92
N ALA A 14 17.22 -39.32 -37.42
CA ALA A 14 17.52 -37.98 -36.91
C ALA A 14 16.39 -36.97 -37.17
N SER A 15 15.75 -37.02 -38.35
CA SER A 15 14.62 -36.12 -38.66
C SER A 15 13.37 -36.43 -37.83
N VAL A 16 13.09 -37.71 -37.53
CA VAL A 16 11.99 -38.10 -36.63
C VAL A 16 12.28 -37.67 -35.18
N GLY A 17 13.53 -37.76 -34.71
CA GLY A 17 13.92 -37.26 -33.38
C GLY A 17 13.76 -35.75 -33.21
N LEU A 18 14.02 -34.96 -34.26
CA LEU A 18 13.83 -33.51 -34.27
C LEU A 18 12.35 -33.08 -34.29
N LEU A 19 11.45 -33.90 -34.87
CA LEU A 19 10.01 -33.61 -34.87
C LEU A 19 9.33 -33.89 -33.51
N THR A 20 9.87 -34.82 -32.71
CA THR A 20 9.28 -35.18 -31.40
C THR A 20 9.60 -34.20 -30.26
N LEU A 21 10.69 -33.42 -30.34
CA LEU A 21 11.02 -32.43 -29.30
C LEU A 21 10.15 -31.16 -29.36
N SER A 22 9.48 -30.90 -30.48
CA SER A 22 8.68 -29.69 -30.71
C SER A 22 7.33 -29.68 -29.97
N GLN A 23 6.94 -30.79 -29.33
CA GLN A 23 5.62 -30.95 -28.70
C GLN A 23 5.60 -30.69 -27.19
N LEU A 24 6.74 -30.38 -26.55
CA LEU A 24 6.81 -30.15 -25.10
C LEU A 24 6.50 -28.71 -24.67
N ALA A 25 6.18 -27.82 -25.61
CA ALA A 25 5.72 -26.46 -25.33
C ALA A 25 4.24 -26.32 -25.64
N HIS A 26 3.38 -27.07 -24.95
CA HIS A 26 1.95 -26.73 -24.93
C HIS A 26 1.77 -25.47 -24.09
N ALA A 27 1.58 -24.35 -24.77
CA ALA A 27 0.96 -23.19 -24.13
C ALA A 27 -0.42 -23.64 -23.65
N ASP A 28 -0.66 -23.56 -22.34
CA ASP A 28 -1.97 -23.77 -21.73
C ASP A 28 -3.02 -23.01 -22.53
N SER A 29 -4.09 -23.69 -22.92
CA SER A 29 -5.15 -23.02 -23.66
C SER A 29 -5.73 -21.89 -22.80
N LEU A 30 -6.19 -20.83 -23.44
CA LEU A 30 -6.80 -19.71 -22.72
C LEU A 30 -8.02 -20.16 -21.88
N ASP A 31 -8.70 -21.23 -22.31
CA ASP A 31 -9.84 -21.81 -21.60
C ASP A 31 -9.43 -22.56 -20.33
N GLU A 32 -8.31 -23.29 -20.35
CA GLU A 32 -7.75 -23.91 -19.15
C GLU A 32 -7.33 -22.84 -18.12
N GLN A 33 -6.69 -21.76 -18.57
CA GLN A 33 -6.33 -20.65 -17.69
C GLN A 33 -7.56 -19.95 -17.09
N ARG A 34 -8.63 -19.75 -17.88
CA ARG A 34 -9.91 -19.22 -17.38
C ARG A 34 -10.53 -20.13 -16.32
N SER A 35 -10.50 -21.44 -16.55
CA SER A 35 -11.01 -22.42 -15.59
C SER A 35 -10.24 -22.36 -14.27
N ARG A 36 -8.90 -22.37 -14.32
CA ARG A 36 -8.07 -22.23 -13.10
C ARG A 36 -8.26 -20.89 -12.42
N TYR A 37 -8.46 -19.80 -13.17
CA TYR A 37 -8.78 -18.50 -12.60
C TYR A 37 -10.13 -18.48 -11.85
N ALA A 38 -11.14 -19.20 -12.35
CA ALA A 38 -12.39 -19.36 -11.62
C ALA A 38 -12.21 -20.20 -10.34
N GLN A 39 -11.44 -21.30 -10.43
CA GLN A 39 -11.15 -22.17 -9.29
C GLN A 39 -10.38 -21.44 -8.18
N ILE A 40 -9.33 -20.68 -8.52
CA ILE A 40 -8.55 -19.95 -7.51
C ILE A 40 -9.40 -18.90 -6.80
N LYS A 41 -10.29 -18.21 -7.52
CA LYS A 41 -11.22 -17.26 -6.90
C LYS A 41 -12.13 -17.94 -5.89
N GLN A 42 -12.72 -19.07 -6.27
CA GLN A 42 -13.59 -19.84 -5.38
C GLN A 42 -12.84 -20.37 -4.16
N ALA A 43 -11.63 -20.90 -4.34
CA ALA A 43 -10.77 -21.36 -3.25
C ALA A 43 -10.45 -20.20 -2.28
N TRP A 44 -10.12 -19.03 -2.80
CA TRP A 44 -9.83 -17.84 -2.01
C TRP A 44 -11.05 -17.35 -1.22
N ASP A 45 -12.22 -17.34 -1.84
CA ASP A 45 -13.47 -16.95 -1.18
C ASP A 45 -13.86 -17.94 -0.05
N ASN A 46 -13.47 -19.21 -0.18
CA ASN A 46 -13.64 -20.25 0.83
C ASN A 46 -12.45 -20.37 1.82
N ARG A 47 -11.46 -19.47 1.75
CA ARG A 47 -10.22 -19.50 2.55
C ARG A 47 -9.39 -20.80 2.46
N GLN A 48 -9.46 -21.49 1.32
CA GLN A 48 -8.63 -22.66 1.00
C GLN A 48 -7.25 -22.18 0.49
N MET A 49 -6.42 -21.66 1.41
CA MET A 49 -5.18 -20.96 1.04
C MET A 49 -4.10 -21.89 0.47
N ASP A 50 -4.10 -23.17 0.86
CA ASP A 50 -3.27 -24.22 0.27
C ASP A 50 -3.54 -24.38 -1.24
N VAL A 51 -4.82 -24.38 -1.63
CA VAL A 51 -5.25 -24.43 -3.04
C VAL A 51 -4.89 -23.12 -3.76
N VAL A 52 -5.04 -21.98 -3.10
CA VAL A 52 -4.64 -20.67 -3.67
C VAL A 52 -3.15 -20.66 -3.98
N ASP A 53 -2.31 -21.05 -3.03
CA ASP A 53 -0.85 -21.05 -3.18
C ASP A 53 -0.40 -22.00 -4.30
N GLN A 54 -1.07 -23.15 -4.44
CA GLN A 54 -0.80 -24.08 -5.53
C GLN A 54 -1.21 -23.51 -6.91
N LEU A 55 -2.34 -22.80 -6.99
CA LEU A 55 -2.87 -22.29 -8.26
C LEU A 55 -2.19 -20.99 -8.72
N MET A 56 -1.74 -20.13 -7.80
CA MET A 56 -1.10 -18.85 -8.10
C MET A 56 -0.01 -18.93 -9.20
N PRO A 57 1.05 -19.78 -9.08
CA PRO A 57 2.12 -19.81 -10.07
C PRO A 57 1.65 -20.27 -11.47
N THR A 58 0.57 -21.07 -11.54
CA THR A 58 0.00 -21.60 -12.80
C THR A 58 -0.73 -20.55 -13.64
N LEU A 59 -0.92 -19.35 -13.09
CA LEU A 59 -1.65 -18.24 -13.72
C LEU A 59 -0.73 -17.07 -14.08
N SER A 60 0.59 -17.18 -13.93
CA SER A 60 1.54 -16.08 -14.14
C SER A 60 1.48 -15.43 -15.53
N THR A 61 1.07 -16.17 -16.56
CA THR A 61 0.89 -15.66 -17.93
C THR A 61 -0.55 -15.24 -18.27
N TYR A 62 -1.48 -15.43 -17.34
CA TYR A 62 -2.89 -15.09 -17.54
C TYR A 62 -3.10 -13.57 -17.38
N PRO A 63 -3.82 -12.90 -18.31
CA PRO A 63 -3.95 -11.43 -18.28
C PRO A 63 -4.50 -10.81 -16.98
N LEU A 64 -5.31 -11.56 -16.23
CA LEU A 64 -5.89 -11.09 -14.96
C LEU A 64 -5.03 -11.45 -13.73
N TYR A 65 -3.88 -12.08 -13.89
CA TYR A 65 -2.97 -12.41 -12.79
C TYR A 65 -2.62 -11.22 -11.88
N PRO A 66 -2.38 -9.99 -12.39
CA PRO A 66 -2.13 -8.84 -11.53
C PRO A 66 -3.26 -8.53 -10.53
N TYR A 67 -4.51 -8.92 -10.82
CA TYR A 67 -5.61 -8.78 -9.86
C TYR A 67 -5.51 -9.77 -8.70
N LEU A 68 -4.98 -10.97 -8.93
CA LEU A 68 -4.72 -11.96 -7.87
C LEU A 68 -3.56 -11.49 -6.99
N GLN A 69 -2.49 -10.99 -7.59
CA GLN A 69 -1.37 -10.41 -6.85
C GLN A 69 -1.82 -9.21 -6.00
N TYR A 70 -2.66 -8.33 -6.56
CA TYR A 70 -3.25 -7.24 -5.80
C TYR A 70 -4.03 -7.76 -4.58
N ARG A 71 -4.90 -8.76 -4.77
CA ARG A 71 -5.67 -9.37 -3.67
C ARG A 71 -4.73 -9.91 -2.59
N GLN A 72 -3.71 -10.68 -2.97
CA GLN A 72 -2.70 -11.22 -2.05
C GLN A 72 -2.02 -10.13 -1.21
N ILE A 73 -1.58 -9.05 -1.86
CA ILE A 73 -0.93 -7.92 -1.19
C ILE A 73 -1.90 -7.23 -0.23
N THR A 74 -3.16 -7.05 -0.65
CA THR A 74 -4.13 -6.29 0.15
C THR A 74 -4.78 -7.07 1.28
N ASP A 75 -4.85 -8.40 1.18
CA ASP A 75 -5.40 -9.28 2.23
C ASP A 75 -4.54 -9.24 3.50
N ASP A 76 -3.23 -9.02 3.36
CA ASP A 76 -2.30 -8.89 4.47
C ASP A 76 -1.50 -7.57 4.41
N LEU A 77 -2.16 -6.49 3.97
CA LEU A 77 -1.49 -5.21 3.70
C LEU A 77 -0.72 -4.70 4.92
N MET A 78 -1.17 -5.02 6.14
CA MET A 78 -0.56 -4.58 7.40
C MET A 78 0.81 -5.20 7.70
N ASN A 79 1.13 -6.34 7.09
CA ASN A 79 2.43 -7.00 7.25
C ASN A 79 3.29 -6.91 5.98
N GLN A 80 2.76 -6.34 4.88
CA GLN A 80 3.52 -6.21 3.64
C GLN A 80 4.74 -5.29 3.81
N PRO A 81 5.93 -5.72 3.31
CA PRO A 81 7.09 -4.85 3.14
C PRO A 81 6.85 -3.80 2.06
N ALA A 82 7.39 -2.59 2.26
CA ALA A 82 7.28 -1.50 1.29
C ALA A 82 7.83 -1.86 -0.10
N LEU A 83 8.89 -2.68 -0.15
CA LEU A 83 9.49 -3.14 -1.41
C LEU A 83 8.51 -3.99 -2.23
N VAL A 84 7.75 -4.89 -1.61
CA VAL A 84 6.77 -5.74 -2.30
C VAL A 84 5.68 -4.89 -2.94
N VAL A 85 5.13 -3.95 -2.16
CA VAL A 85 4.07 -3.04 -2.65
C VAL A 85 4.59 -2.12 -3.75
N LYS A 86 5.79 -1.56 -3.59
CA LYS A 86 6.42 -0.70 -4.59
C LYS A 86 6.63 -1.45 -5.90
N ASN A 87 7.22 -2.64 -5.85
CA ASN A 87 7.48 -3.45 -7.04
C ASN A 87 6.18 -3.79 -7.78
N PHE A 88 5.11 -4.10 -7.04
CA PHE A 88 3.81 -4.37 -7.65
C PHE A 88 3.21 -3.14 -8.34
N ILE A 89 3.26 -1.95 -7.70
CA ILE A 89 2.77 -0.70 -8.29
C ILE A 89 3.55 -0.36 -9.56
N ASP A 90 4.88 -0.44 -9.50
CA ASP A 90 5.76 -0.08 -10.62
C ASP A 90 5.62 -1.05 -11.80
N ALA A 91 5.37 -2.33 -11.53
CA ALA A 91 5.11 -3.34 -12.56
C ALA A 91 3.71 -3.19 -13.22
N ASN A 92 2.78 -2.46 -12.61
CA ASN A 92 1.37 -2.39 -13.03
C ASN A 92 0.82 -0.95 -13.16
N PRO A 93 1.45 -0.06 -13.94
CA PRO A 93 1.09 1.37 -13.98
C PRO A 93 -0.31 1.64 -14.56
N THR A 94 -0.81 0.76 -15.42
CA THR A 94 -2.13 0.89 -16.06
C THR A 94 -3.25 0.20 -15.28
N LEU A 95 -2.92 -0.62 -14.28
CA LEU A 95 -3.88 -1.39 -13.49
C LEU A 95 -4.66 -0.45 -12.54
N PRO A 96 -5.99 -0.28 -12.70
CA PRO A 96 -6.77 0.64 -11.88
C PRO A 96 -6.59 0.47 -10.35
N PRO A 97 -6.65 -0.76 -9.78
CA PRO A 97 -6.44 -0.94 -8.35
C PRO A 97 -4.99 -0.63 -7.89
N ALA A 98 -3.98 -0.73 -8.75
CA ALA A 98 -2.61 -0.35 -8.40
C ALA A 98 -2.47 1.17 -8.21
N ARG A 99 -3.26 1.97 -8.94
CA ARG A 99 -3.22 3.45 -8.83
C ARG A 99 -3.62 3.94 -7.44
N SER A 100 -4.63 3.33 -6.83
CA SER A 100 -5.06 3.69 -5.47
C SER A 100 -4.22 3.01 -4.38
N LEU A 101 -3.53 1.91 -4.69
CA LEU A 101 -2.71 1.17 -3.73
C LEU A 101 -1.59 2.02 -3.11
N ARG A 102 -0.98 2.94 -3.88
CA ARG A 102 0.04 3.85 -3.36
C ARG A 102 -0.49 4.66 -2.18
N SER A 103 -1.63 5.32 -2.33
CA SER A 103 -2.26 6.10 -1.25
C SER A 103 -2.71 5.21 -0.09
N ARG A 104 -3.27 4.03 -0.38
CA ARG A 104 -3.66 3.06 0.66
C ARG A 104 -2.45 2.63 1.51
N PHE A 105 -1.32 2.37 0.88
CA PHE A 105 -0.12 1.93 1.59
C PHE A 105 0.56 3.07 2.35
N VAL A 106 0.51 4.31 1.85
CA VAL A 106 0.89 5.50 2.66
C VAL A 106 0.08 5.59 3.95
N ASN A 107 -1.23 5.39 3.87
CA ASN A 107 -2.09 5.40 5.06
C ASN A 107 -1.77 4.23 6.00
N GLU A 108 -1.44 3.05 5.45
CA GLU A 108 -1.01 1.90 6.25
C GLU A 108 0.33 2.18 6.96
N LEU A 109 1.32 2.77 6.28
CA LEU A 109 2.59 3.16 6.93
C LEU A 109 2.38 4.21 8.02
N ALA A 110 1.44 5.15 7.81
CA ALA A 110 1.04 6.11 8.83
C ALA A 110 0.38 5.43 10.04
N ARG A 111 -0.50 4.44 9.81
CA ARG A 111 -1.10 3.62 10.86
C ARG A 111 -0.03 2.88 11.69
N ARG A 112 1.06 2.44 11.04
CA ARG A 112 2.23 1.85 11.71
C ARG A 112 3.16 2.88 12.38
N SER A 113 2.88 4.18 12.26
CA SER A 113 3.76 5.27 12.67
C SER A 113 5.17 5.20 12.05
N ASP A 114 5.31 4.55 10.90
CA ASP A 114 6.57 4.42 10.18
C ASP A 114 6.80 5.66 9.29
N TRP A 115 7.09 6.80 9.92
CA TRP A 115 7.21 8.08 9.23
C TRP A 115 8.38 8.12 8.24
N ARG A 116 9.50 7.49 8.60
CA ARG A 116 10.67 7.40 7.70
C ARG A 116 10.39 6.48 6.53
N GLY A 117 9.81 5.30 6.77
CA GLY A 117 9.43 4.38 5.71
C GLY A 117 8.35 4.95 4.80
N LEU A 118 7.39 5.72 5.33
CA LEU A 118 6.39 6.44 4.56
C LEU A 118 7.03 7.39 3.55
N LEU A 119 7.96 8.23 4.00
CA LEU A 119 8.65 9.20 3.13
C LEU A 119 9.63 8.54 2.16
N ALA A 120 10.21 7.39 2.52
CA ALA A 120 11.02 6.58 1.61
C ALA A 120 10.16 5.89 0.52
N PHE A 121 8.95 5.43 0.88
CA PHE A 121 8.01 4.78 -0.04
C PHE A 121 7.34 5.79 -0.98
N SER A 122 6.94 6.95 -0.45
CA SER A 122 6.32 8.05 -1.20
C SER A 122 7.14 9.33 -1.03
N PRO A 123 8.24 9.49 -1.79
CA PRO A 123 9.05 10.71 -1.73
C PRO A 123 8.28 11.95 -2.23
N ASP A 124 7.33 11.73 -3.14
CA ASP A 124 6.45 12.76 -3.68
C ASP A 124 5.09 12.79 -2.97
N LYS A 125 4.40 13.94 -3.06
CA LYS A 125 3.06 14.15 -2.52
C LYS A 125 2.07 13.11 -3.07
N PRO A 126 1.40 12.31 -2.23
CA PRO A 126 0.42 11.31 -2.69
C PRO A 126 -0.87 11.97 -3.20
N THR A 127 -1.70 11.19 -3.89
CA THR A 127 -2.88 11.71 -4.60
C THR A 127 -4.09 11.94 -3.69
N SER A 128 -4.39 11.01 -2.78
CA SER A 128 -5.56 11.15 -1.90
C SER A 128 -5.29 12.15 -0.77
N THR A 129 -6.30 12.95 -0.40
CA THR A 129 -6.20 13.94 0.68
C THR A 129 -5.79 13.31 2.01
N GLU A 130 -6.32 12.13 2.33
CA GLU A 130 -5.94 11.39 3.55
C GLU A 130 -4.45 11.05 3.56
N ALA A 131 -3.93 10.52 2.45
CA ALA A 131 -2.51 10.22 2.32
C ALA A 131 -1.65 11.49 2.33
N GLN A 132 -2.14 12.62 1.80
CA GLN A 132 -1.43 13.90 1.87
C GLN A 132 -1.30 14.38 3.32
N CYS A 133 -2.36 14.27 4.11
CA CYS A 133 -2.33 14.60 5.53
C CYS A 133 -1.31 13.75 6.29
N ASN A 134 -1.31 12.44 6.05
CA ASN A 134 -0.32 11.52 6.60
C ASN A 134 1.10 11.83 6.13
N TYR A 135 1.28 12.19 4.86
CA TYR A 135 2.57 12.58 4.28
C TYR A 135 3.15 13.83 4.96
N TYR A 136 2.37 14.90 5.11
CA TYR A 136 2.84 16.11 5.78
C TYR A 136 3.03 15.91 7.28
N TYR A 137 2.24 15.05 7.92
CA TYR A 137 2.49 14.66 9.30
C TYR A 137 3.78 13.84 9.45
N ALA A 138 4.10 12.99 8.46
CA ALA A 138 5.38 12.28 8.42
C ALA A 138 6.56 13.26 8.25
N LYS A 139 6.42 14.26 7.36
CA LYS A 139 7.40 15.35 7.20
C LYS A 139 7.66 16.07 8.52
N LEU A 140 6.59 16.45 9.23
CA LEU A 140 6.69 17.04 10.57
C LEU A 140 7.44 16.12 11.53
N SER A 141 7.09 14.82 11.53
CA SER A 141 7.65 13.80 12.41
C SER A 141 9.15 13.55 12.21
N VAL A 142 9.69 13.90 11.04
CA VAL A 142 11.14 13.82 10.75
C VAL A 142 11.83 15.18 10.77
N GLY A 143 11.18 16.22 11.30
CA GLY A 143 11.76 17.56 11.47
C GLY A 143 11.69 18.46 10.24
N GLN A 144 10.97 18.06 9.18
CA GLN A 144 10.76 18.86 7.97
C GLN A 144 9.55 19.80 8.13
N SER A 145 9.55 20.58 9.21
CA SER A 145 8.38 21.36 9.65
C SER A 145 7.95 22.42 8.63
N GLN A 146 8.87 23.05 7.91
CA GLN A 146 8.54 24.08 6.91
C GLN A 146 7.67 23.50 5.77
N GLU A 147 8.04 22.34 5.24
CA GLU A 147 7.23 21.63 4.23
C GLU A 147 5.90 21.16 4.80
N ALA A 148 5.91 20.63 6.04
CA ALA A 148 4.70 20.17 6.72
C ALA A 148 3.67 21.29 6.91
N TRP A 149 4.11 22.49 7.32
CA TRP A 149 3.23 23.65 7.53
C TRP A 149 2.70 24.23 6.23
N SER A 150 3.53 24.26 5.17
CA SER A 150 3.06 24.66 3.85
C SER A 150 1.94 23.73 3.35
N GLY A 151 2.13 22.41 3.52
CA GLY A 151 1.12 21.41 3.20
C GLY A 151 -0.14 21.48 4.07
N ALA A 152 0.03 21.64 5.39
CA ALA A 152 -1.08 21.82 6.32
C ALA A 152 -1.96 23.01 5.93
N LYS A 153 -1.33 24.13 5.56
CA LYS A 153 -2.02 25.33 5.08
C LYS A 153 -2.78 25.07 3.77
N GLU A 154 -2.14 24.44 2.78
CA GLU A 154 -2.79 24.08 1.50
C GLU A 154 -4.05 23.24 1.75
N LEU A 155 -3.94 22.22 2.61
CA LEU A 155 -5.04 21.33 2.97
C LEU A 155 -6.14 22.06 3.78
N TRP A 156 -5.77 22.96 4.68
CA TRP A 156 -6.71 23.70 5.52
C TRP A 156 -7.57 24.70 4.72
N LEU A 157 -6.95 25.38 3.74
CA LEU A 157 -7.60 26.46 2.97
C LEU A 157 -8.61 25.98 1.92
N THR A 158 -8.84 24.67 1.79
CA THR A 158 -9.80 24.13 0.82
C THR A 158 -11.26 24.43 1.16
N GLY A 159 -11.56 24.80 2.42
CA GLY A 159 -12.92 25.05 2.91
C GLY A 159 -13.81 23.79 3.00
N LYS A 160 -13.28 22.61 2.67
CA LYS A 160 -13.98 21.32 2.72
C LYS A 160 -13.75 20.62 4.05
N ASN A 161 -14.67 19.74 4.42
CA ASN A 161 -14.44 18.80 5.52
C ASN A 161 -13.32 17.83 5.13
N GLN A 162 -12.25 17.82 5.90
CA GLN A 162 -11.08 16.99 5.64
C GLN A 162 -11.18 15.64 6.36
N PRO A 163 -10.48 14.60 5.86
CA PRO A 163 -10.38 13.31 6.54
C PRO A 163 -9.86 13.45 7.98
N GLY A 164 -10.30 12.56 8.87
CA GLY A 164 -9.83 12.56 10.27
C GLY A 164 -8.30 12.42 10.41
N ALA A 165 -7.62 11.81 9.43
CA ALA A 165 -6.17 11.72 9.37
C ALA A 165 -5.46 13.10 9.31
N CYS A 166 -6.16 14.16 8.98
CA CYS A 166 -5.62 15.53 8.96
C CYS A 166 -5.59 16.19 10.32
N GLU A 167 -6.36 15.70 11.30
CA GLU A 167 -6.45 16.33 12.62
C GLU A 167 -5.11 16.39 13.35
N PRO A 168 -4.27 15.33 13.40
CA PRO A 168 -2.96 15.42 14.04
C PRO A 168 -2.06 16.51 13.43
N LEU A 169 -2.07 16.64 12.10
CA LEU A 169 -1.32 17.67 11.38
C LEU A 169 -1.87 19.08 11.69
N PHE A 170 -3.18 19.25 11.67
CA PHE A 170 -3.83 20.53 11.93
C PHE A 170 -3.73 20.96 13.40
N SER A 171 -3.81 20.02 14.35
CA SER A 171 -3.57 20.29 15.76
C SER A 171 -2.15 20.82 15.94
N ALA A 172 -1.14 20.06 15.47
CA ALA A 172 0.25 20.47 15.60
C ALA A 172 0.54 21.82 14.91
N TRP A 173 -0.09 22.07 13.75
CA TRP A 173 0.05 23.34 13.05
C TRP A 173 -0.56 24.51 13.84
N ARG A 174 -1.75 24.34 14.42
CA ARG A 174 -2.38 25.35 15.30
C ARG A 174 -1.54 25.59 16.55
N ASP A 175 -1.06 24.53 17.19
CA ASP A 175 -0.26 24.61 18.41
C ASP A 175 1.03 25.40 18.16
N SER A 176 1.70 25.12 17.04
CA SER A 176 2.91 25.85 16.63
C SER A 176 2.69 27.36 16.40
N ARG A 177 1.46 27.76 16.03
CA ARG A 177 1.07 29.16 15.86
C ARG A 177 0.59 29.80 17.17
N SER A 178 -0.11 29.05 18.00
CA SER A 178 -0.63 29.52 19.29
C SER A 178 0.46 29.79 20.33
N ALA A 179 1.61 29.12 20.21
CA ALA A 179 2.83 29.46 20.95
C ALA A 179 3.40 30.85 20.56
N GLY A 180 2.88 31.50 19.50
CA GLY A 180 3.27 32.83 19.03
C GLY A 180 2.17 33.90 19.08
N SER A 181 0.89 33.57 18.96
CA SER A 181 -0.23 34.52 19.13
C SER A 181 -1.59 33.81 19.23
N ALA A 182 -2.51 34.44 19.95
CA ALA A 182 -3.81 33.93 20.39
C ALA A 182 -4.70 33.29 19.29
N GLY A 183 -5.44 32.26 19.71
CA GLY A 183 -6.66 31.67 19.12
C GLY A 183 -6.93 31.91 17.63
N LEU A 184 -6.65 30.89 16.81
CA LEU A 184 -6.79 30.97 15.36
C LEU A 184 -8.07 30.29 14.84
N SER A 185 -8.82 31.00 14.01
CA SER A 185 -10.03 30.56 13.30
C SER A 185 -9.69 30.09 11.88
N ARG A 186 -10.61 29.33 11.25
CA ARG A 186 -10.44 28.81 9.88
C ARG A 186 -10.27 29.91 8.82
N THR A 187 -10.63 31.15 9.15
CA THR A 187 -10.60 32.35 8.29
C THR A 187 -9.30 33.15 8.35
N ASP A 188 -8.38 32.83 9.26
CA ASP A 188 -7.24 33.72 9.50
C ASP A 188 -6.13 33.54 8.45
N PRO A 189 -5.63 34.64 7.86
CA PRO A 189 -4.54 34.57 6.90
C PRO A 189 -3.24 34.07 7.56
N PRO A 190 -2.32 33.52 6.75
CA PRO A 190 -1.02 33.06 7.23
C PRO A 190 -0.18 34.23 7.73
N GLY A 191 0.28 34.14 8.99
CA GLY A 191 1.39 34.95 9.48
C GLY A 191 2.69 34.39 8.91
N ASP A 192 3.43 35.23 8.19
CA ASP A 192 4.69 34.91 7.53
C ASP A 192 5.83 35.03 8.54
N GLU A 193 5.99 34.05 9.43
CA GLU A 193 7.12 34.04 10.36
C GLU A 193 7.77 32.66 10.42
N GLY A 194 8.83 32.53 9.62
CA GLY A 194 9.80 31.45 9.68
C GLY A 194 10.53 31.44 11.02
N ARG A 195 9.92 30.83 12.04
CA ARG A 195 10.63 30.41 13.25
C ARG A 195 10.82 28.90 13.26
N GLN A 196 12.09 28.53 13.23
CA GLN A 196 12.61 27.18 13.24
C GLN A 196 12.41 26.58 14.63
N TYR A 197 11.19 26.13 14.95
CA TYR A 197 10.91 25.50 16.23
C TYR A 197 11.52 24.09 16.26
N ARG A 198 12.41 23.88 17.25
CA ARG A 198 13.13 22.64 17.52
C ARG A 198 12.14 21.46 17.57
N ALA A 199 12.41 20.44 16.78
CA ALA A 199 11.77 19.13 16.91
C ALA A 199 12.08 18.55 18.29
N GLY A 200 11.06 18.49 19.14
CA GLY A 200 11.14 17.89 20.48
C GLY A 200 9.73 17.57 20.93
N GLU A 201 9.43 16.27 20.98
CA GLU A 201 8.20 15.68 21.54
C GLU A 201 6.90 16.00 20.80
N ILE A 202 6.74 15.37 19.63
CA ILE A 202 5.40 15.02 19.17
C ILE A 202 4.97 13.84 20.05
N ALA A 203 4.05 14.09 20.98
CA ALA A 203 3.41 13.03 21.74
C ALA A 203 2.82 12.02 20.75
N GLY A 204 3.37 10.80 20.73
CA GLY A 204 2.78 9.69 19.98
C GLY A 204 1.32 9.51 20.39
N PRO A 205 0.47 8.93 19.52
CA PRO A 205 -0.95 8.75 19.84
C PRO A 205 -1.06 8.04 21.19
N ALA A 206 -1.66 8.75 22.16
CA ALA A 206 -1.95 8.22 23.46
C ALA A 206 -2.74 6.92 23.26
N ASN A 207 -2.09 5.83 23.64
CA ASN A 207 -2.65 4.50 23.75
C ASN A 207 -4.07 4.60 24.34
N ALA A 208 -5.04 3.96 23.68
CA ALA A 208 -6.43 3.92 24.12
C ALA A 208 -6.48 3.47 25.58
N ARG A 209 -6.62 4.43 26.51
CA ARG A 209 -6.78 4.14 27.93
C ARG A 209 -8.15 3.52 28.12
N GLN A 210 -8.15 2.27 28.60
CA GLN A 210 -9.27 1.64 29.27
C GLN A 210 -9.96 2.63 30.23
N LEU A 211 -11.27 2.77 30.09
CA LEU A 211 -12.12 3.38 31.12
C LEU A 211 -12.04 2.52 32.39
N PRO A 212 -11.75 3.08 33.57
CA PRO A 212 -12.14 2.45 34.83
C PRO A 212 -13.58 2.84 35.16
N GLU A 213 -14.43 1.83 35.38
CA GLU A 213 -15.78 2.01 35.91
C GLU A 213 -15.77 2.78 37.23
N HIS A 214 -16.72 3.71 37.34
CA HIS A 214 -16.93 4.54 38.50
C HIS A 214 -17.31 3.72 39.75
N ARG A 215 -16.45 3.82 40.76
CA ARG A 215 -16.74 3.48 42.15
C ARG A 215 -17.89 4.36 42.68
N GLN A 216 -19.09 3.79 42.80
CA GLN A 216 -20.22 4.40 43.51
C GLN A 216 -19.87 4.60 44.99
N ARG A 217 -20.28 5.77 45.50
CA ARG A 217 -20.03 6.28 46.85
C ARG A 217 -20.94 5.63 47.89
N ARG A 218 -20.41 5.63 49.12
CA ARG A 218 -21.00 5.27 50.41
C ARG A 218 -22.29 6.05 50.77
N GLY A 219 -23.15 5.40 51.55
CA GLY A 219 -24.04 5.98 52.57
C GLY A 219 -24.60 4.82 53.41
N ARG A 220 -24.18 4.53 54.64
CA ARG A 220 -24.32 5.18 55.97
C ARG A 220 -25.11 4.18 56.85
N PRO A 221 -24.68 3.83 58.08
CA PRO A 221 -25.37 2.86 58.91
C PRO A 221 -26.47 3.53 59.75
N GLY A 222 -27.56 2.79 59.96
CA GLY A 222 -28.59 2.97 60.96
C GLY A 222 -29.05 1.59 61.40
#